data_AF-A0A924PWM0-F1
#
_entry.id   AF-A0A924PWM0-F1
#
_cell.length_a   1.000
_cell.length_b   1.000
_cell.length_c   1.000
_cell.angle_alpha   90.00
_cell.angle_beta   90.00
_cell.angle_gamma   90.00
#
_symmetry.space_group_name_H-M   'P 1'
#
loop_
_entity.id
_entity.type
_entity.pdbx_description
1 polymer ?
#
loop_
_entity_poly.entity_id
_entity_poly.type
_entity_poly.pdbx_seq_one_letter_code
_entity_poly.pdbx_strand_id
1 'polypeptide(L)'
;MRVGDMATGRAGDKGNMLDLTLVARDDAAYAVLSRVLTADAARAALNRVIPGPVQRYEIPGLRALKYVAPEALAGGVYATLRPGLHWQKSAIWLLLDLDIDVSAA
;
A
#
# COMPACT_ATOMS: atom_id res chain seq x y z
N MET A 1 -0.51 -17.39 0.26
CA MET A 1 -1.83 -16.79 -0.08
C MET A 1 -1.56 -15.38 -0.54
N ARG A 2 -2.32 -14.83 -1.48
CA ARG A 2 -2.10 -13.44 -1.91
C ARG A 2 -2.85 -12.49 -1.00
N VAL A 3 -2.30 -11.30 -0.79
CA VAL A 3 -3.00 -10.24 -0.03
C VAL A 3 -4.38 -9.93 -0.63
N GLY A 4 -4.52 -9.94 -1.97
CA GLY A 4 -5.78 -9.71 -2.67
C GLY A 4 -6.87 -10.76 -2.43
N ASP A 5 -6.49 -11.94 -1.95
CA ASP A 5 -7.45 -12.97 -1.50
C ASP A 5 -8.14 -12.52 -0.20
N MET A 6 -7.44 -11.75 0.63
CA MET A 6 -7.82 -11.38 2.00
C MET A 6 -8.22 -9.90 2.16
N ALA A 7 -7.93 -9.05 1.19
CA ALA A 7 -8.16 -7.61 1.25
C ALA A 7 -8.54 -7.00 -0.10
N THR A 8 -9.16 -5.82 -0.03
CA THR A 8 -9.35 -4.93 -1.19
C THR A 8 -8.46 -3.71 -1.06
N GLY A 9 -7.92 -3.24 -2.17
CA GLY A 9 -7.02 -2.10 -2.22
C GLY A 9 -7.67 -0.84 -2.76
N ARG A 10 -7.29 0.30 -2.22
CA ARG A 10 -7.58 1.63 -2.77
C ARG A 10 -6.30 2.45 -2.81
N ALA A 11 -6.21 3.31 -3.82
CA ALA A 11 -5.12 4.27 -3.96
C ALA A 11 -5.66 5.69 -4.09
N GLY A 12 -4.90 6.65 -3.56
CA GLY A 12 -5.14 8.07 -3.67
C GLY A 12 -3.83 8.84 -3.66
N ASP A 13 -3.91 10.13 -3.92
CA ASP A 13 -2.78 11.04 -3.83
C ASP A 13 -3.18 12.31 -3.08
N LYS A 14 -2.20 12.92 -2.41
CA LYS A 14 -2.37 14.23 -1.79
C LYS A 14 -1.10 15.05 -1.97
N GLY A 15 -1.16 16.02 -2.88
CA GLY A 15 0.02 16.81 -3.23
C GLY A 15 1.11 15.90 -3.78
N ASN A 16 2.28 15.92 -3.15
CA ASN A 16 3.42 15.10 -3.56
C ASN A 16 3.41 13.67 -2.95
N MET A 17 2.35 13.27 -2.25
CA MET A 17 2.30 11.99 -1.53
C MET A 17 1.36 11.01 -2.21
N LEU A 18 1.74 9.73 -2.19
CA LEU A 18 0.87 8.62 -2.57
C LEU A 18 0.33 7.94 -1.30
N ASP A 19 -0.96 7.59 -1.33
CA ASP A 19 -1.69 6.89 -0.28
C ASP A 19 -2.22 5.57 -0.85
N LEU A 20 -1.87 4.47 -0.20
CA LEU A 20 -2.31 3.12 -0.54
C LEU A 20 -2.94 2.50 0.70
N THR A 21 -4.23 2.16 0.61
CA THR A 21 -4.96 1.58 1.74
C THR A 21 -5.48 0.20 1.36
N LEU A 22 -5.19 -0.78 2.20
CA LEU A 22 -5.78 -2.12 2.14
C LEU A 22 -6.85 -2.24 3.22
N VAL A 23 -7.99 -2.81 2.86
CA VAL A 23 -9.10 -3.11 3.77
C VAL A 23 -9.30 -4.62 3.78
N ALA A 24 -9.09 -5.26 4.92
CA ALA A 24 -9.27 -6.69 5.08
C ALA A 24 -10.76 -7.07 4.98
N ARG A 25 -11.04 -8.28 4.49
CA ARG A 25 -12.41 -8.79 4.32
C ARG A 25 -13.10 -9.04 5.67
N ASP A 26 -12.35 -9.55 6.64
CA ASP A 26 -12.80 -9.91 7.98
C ASP A 26 -11.70 -9.69 9.04
N ASP A 27 -12.04 -9.94 10.31
CA ASP A 27 -11.13 -9.72 11.44
C ASP A 27 -9.96 -10.70 11.46
N ALA A 28 -10.17 -11.94 11.01
CA ALA A 28 -9.10 -12.94 10.92
C ALA A 28 -8.08 -12.53 9.87
N ALA A 29 -8.55 -12.05 8.71
CA ALA A 29 -7.71 -11.49 7.68
C ALA A 29 -6.95 -10.26 8.16
N TYR A 30 -7.61 -9.37 8.92
CA TYR A 30 -6.94 -8.20 9.50
C TYR A 30 -5.83 -8.59 10.48
N ALA A 31 -6.06 -9.58 11.34
CA ALA A 31 -5.06 -10.06 12.28
C ALA A 31 -3.80 -10.59 11.57
N VAL A 32 -3.98 -11.40 10.53
CA VAL A 32 -2.86 -11.89 9.71
C VAL A 32 -2.15 -10.74 9.01
N LEU A 33 -2.88 -9.91 8.27
CA LEU A 33 -2.32 -8.83 7.46
C LEU A 33 -1.58 -7.79 8.31
N SER A 34 -2.12 -7.43 9.47
CA SER A 34 -1.47 -6.48 10.38
C SER A 34 -0.14 -7.02 10.91
N ARG A 35 -0.01 -8.33 11.12
CA ARG A 35 1.26 -8.94 11.54
C ARG A 35 2.29 -9.03 10.41
N VAL A 36 1.89 -9.52 9.23
CA VAL A 36 2.84 -9.85 8.15
C VAL A 36 3.16 -8.68 7.23
N LEU A 37 2.21 -7.78 7.00
CA LEU A 37 2.33 -6.71 6.01
C LEU A 37 2.92 -5.44 6.63
N THR A 38 4.11 -5.55 7.23
CA THR A 38 4.81 -4.46 7.91
C THR A 38 5.15 -3.29 6.98
N ALA A 39 5.56 -2.15 7.54
CA ALA A 39 6.04 -1.02 6.73
C ALA A 39 7.22 -1.42 5.83
N ASP A 40 8.14 -2.26 6.32
CA ASP A 40 9.27 -2.75 5.53
C ASP A 40 8.86 -3.73 4.43
N ALA A 41 7.90 -4.62 4.69
CA ALA A 41 7.37 -5.51 3.65
C ALA A 41 6.70 -4.71 2.53
N ALA A 42 5.85 -3.73 2.88
CA ALA A 42 5.23 -2.85 1.91
C ALA A 42 6.26 -2.00 1.16
N ARG A 43 7.27 -1.45 1.85
CA ARG A 43 8.37 -0.71 1.23
C ARG A 43 9.14 -1.56 0.24
N ALA A 44 9.47 -2.81 0.59
CA ALA A 44 10.17 -3.74 -0.30
C ALA A 44 9.37 -4.01 -1.59
N ALA A 45 8.04 -4.17 -1.48
CA ALA A 45 7.17 -4.34 -2.64
C ALA A 45 7.10 -3.07 -3.51
N LEU A 46 6.95 -1.89 -2.89
CA LEU A 46 6.71 -0.62 -3.58
C LEU A 46 7.98 0.01 -4.17
N ASN A 47 9.15 -0.19 -3.55
CA ASN A 47 10.41 0.46 -3.96
C ASN A 47 10.88 0.09 -5.37
N ARG A 48 10.32 -0.97 -5.96
CA ARG A 48 10.58 -1.34 -7.37
C ARG A 48 10.07 -0.27 -8.35
N VAL A 49 9.06 0.50 -7.96
CA VAL A 49 8.41 1.51 -8.82
C VAL A 49 8.31 2.90 -8.17
N ILE A 50 8.19 2.95 -6.85
CA ILE A 50 8.09 4.18 -6.05
C ILE A 50 9.20 4.11 -4.98
N PRO A 51 10.42 4.53 -5.30
CA PRO A 51 11.53 4.51 -4.35
C PRO A 51 11.30 5.56 -3.27
N GLY A 52 11.49 5.17 -2.01
CA GLY A 52 11.44 6.11 -0.90
C GLY A 52 11.03 5.47 0.42
N PRO A 53 10.81 6.29 1.46
CA PRO A 53 10.22 5.81 2.70
C PRO A 53 8.74 5.48 2.51
N VAL A 54 8.27 4.45 3.22
CA VAL A 54 6.85 4.11 3.32
C VAL A 54 6.48 4.09 4.80
N GLN A 55 5.45 4.86 5.16
CA GLN A 55 4.92 4.93 6.51
C GLN A 55 3.65 4.10 6.58
N ARG A 56 3.50 3.28 7.63
CA ARG A 56 2.31 2.46 7.86
C ARG A 56 1.47 3.01 9.00
N TYR A 57 0.15 3.02 8.80
CA TYR A 57 -0.85 3.36 9.80
C TYR A 57 -1.89 2.24 9.88
N GLU A 58 -2.25 1.85 11.10
CA GLU A 58 -3.33 0.89 11.35
C GLU A 58 -4.62 1.63 11.66
N ILE A 59 -5.73 1.13 11.12
CA ILE A 59 -7.07 1.65 11.38
C ILE A 59 -7.96 0.45 11.75
N PRO A 60 -7.85 -0.07 12.99
CA PRO A 60 -8.50 -1.32 13.39
C PRO A 60 -10.02 -1.28 13.22
N GLY A 61 -10.66 -0.14 13.50
CA GLY A 61 -12.11 0.03 13.34
C GLY A 61 -12.61 -0.10 11.90
N LEU A 62 -11.72 0.01 10.91
CA LEU A 62 -12.01 -0.24 9.49
C LEU A 62 -11.37 -1.52 8.97
N ARG A 63 -10.66 -2.27 9.82
CA ARG A 63 -9.84 -3.43 9.43
C ARG A 63 -8.85 -3.06 8.31
N ALA A 64 -8.26 -1.86 8.41
CA ALA A 64 -7.49 -1.28 7.33
C ALA A 64 -6.04 -1.01 7.71
N LEU A 65 -5.16 -1.21 6.73
CA LEU A 65 -3.74 -0.87 6.77
C LEU A 65 -3.47 0.17 5.70
N LYS A 66 -3.01 1.34 6.12
CA LYS A 66 -2.72 2.46 5.24
C LYS A 66 -1.22 2.66 5.12
N TYR A 67 -0.75 2.85 3.91
CA TYR A 67 0.64 3.10 3.56
C TYR A 67 0.74 4.45 2.86
N VAL A 68 1.57 5.33 3.40
CA VAL A 68 1.84 6.64 2.80
C VAL A 68 3.28 6.65 2.32
N ALA A 69 3.47 6.96 1.05
CA ALA A 69 4.79 7.18 0.45
C ALA A 69 4.96 8.68 0.19
N PRO A 70 5.68 9.40 1.08
CA PRO A 70 5.99 10.81 0.87
C PRO A 70 6.84 11.00 -0.38
N GLU A 71 6.63 12.12 -1.06
CA GLU A 71 7.42 12.54 -2.22
C GLU A 71 7.42 11.59 -3.43
N ALA A 72 6.50 10.61 -3.42
CA ALA A 72 6.32 9.64 -4.49
C ALA A 72 5.95 10.26 -5.85
N LEU A 73 5.49 11.52 -5.88
CA LEU A 73 4.85 12.13 -7.03
C LEU A 73 5.59 13.32 -7.64
N ALA A 74 6.90 13.48 -7.35
CA ALA A 74 7.77 14.50 -7.94
C ALA A 74 7.15 15.93 -8.03
N GLY A 75 6.61 16.42 -6.92
CA GLY A 75 5.91 17.71 -6.81
C GLY A 75 4.39 17.61 -6.84
N GLY A 76 3.86 16.44 -7.20
CA GLY A 76 2.44 16.14 -7.29
C GLY A 76 1.98 15.96 -8.73
N VAL A 77 0.89 15.22 -8.90
CA VAL A 77 0.45 14.72 -10.21
C VAL A 77 0.18 15.83 -11.23
N TYR A 78 -0.31 17.00 -10.78
CA TYR A 78 -0.58 18.15 -11.65
C TYR A 78 0.57 19.16 -11.74
N ALA A 79 1.58 19.07 -10.87
CA ALA A 79 2.70 20.01 -10.82
C ALA A 79 3.95 19.49 -11.55
N THR A 80 3.88 18.29 -12.10
CA THR A 80 4.99 17.56 -12.68
C THR A 80 4.90 17.50 -14.21
N LEU A 81 6.07 17.54 -14.87
CA LEU A 81 6.18 17.30 -16.32
C LEU A 81 6.36 15.82 -16.66
N ARG A 82 6.39 14.91 -15.67
CA ARG A 82 6.55 13.48 -15.92
C ARG A 82 5.22 12.89 -16.41
N PRO A 83 5.10 12.54 -17.71
CA PRO A 83 3.88 11.92 -18.21
C PRO A 83 3.66 10.59 -17.51
N GLY A 84 2.42 10.35 -17.10
CA GLY A 84 2.02 9.09 -16.48
C GLY A 84 1.95 9.11 -14.96
N LEU A 85 2.25 10.19 -14.24
CA LEU A 85 2.23 10.17 -12.76
C LEU A 85 0.90 9.75 -12.08
N HIS A 86 -0.17 9.61 -12.86
CA HIS A 86 -1.43 8.99 -12.46
C HIS A 86 -1.34 7.45 -12.30
N TRP A 87 -0.46 6.75 -13.02
CA TRP A 87 -0.35 5.29 -12.98
C TRP A 87 0.19 4.77 -11.64
N GLN A 88 0.86 5.61 -10.85
CA GLN A 88 1.39 5.28 -9.52
C GLN A 88 0.29 4.81 -8.58
N LYS A 89 -0.97 5.19 -8.83
CA LYS A 89 -2.14 4.66 -8.12
C LYS A 89 -2.33 3.15 -8.33
N SER A 90 -1.88 2.62 -9.48
CA SER A 90 -1.85 1.18 -9.75
C SER A 90 -0.85 0.44 -8.87
N ALA A 91 0.06 1.12 -8.17
CA ALA A 91 1.00 0.46 -7.24
C ALA A 91 0.30 -0.27 -6.09
N ILE A 92 -1.00 0.01 -5.84
CA ILE A 92 -1.81 -0.80 -4.93
C ILE A 92 -1.80 -2.30 -5.32
N TRP A 93 -1.70 -2.60 -6.61
CA TRP A 93 -1.62 -3.97 -7.11
C TRP A 93 -0.36 -4.69 -6.69
N LEU A 94 0.76 -3.98 -6.47
CA LEU A 94 1.98 -4.60 -5.94
C LEU A 94 1.80 -5.10 -4.51
N LEU A 95 0.93 -4.44 -3.73
CA LEU A 95 0.57 -4.90 -2.40
C LEU A 95 -0.46 -6.03 -2.48
N LEU A 96 -1.45 -5.94 -3.37
CA LEU A 96 -2.48 -6.96 -3.53
C LEU A 96 -1.95 -8.28 -4.11
N ASP A 97 -0.95 -8.23 -4.99
CA ASP A 97 -0.34 -9.41 -5.62
C ASP A 97 0.78 -10.02 -4.77
N LEU A 98 1.08 -9.42 -3.61
CA LEU A 98 2.12 -9.93 -2.70
C LEU A 98 1.69 -11.29 -2.11
N ASP A 99 2.54 -12.29 -2.29
CA ASP A 99 2.41 -13.57 -1.59
C ASP A 99 2.86 -13.44 -0.13
N ILE A 100 1.99 -13.87 0.79
CA ILE A 100 2.25 -13.90 2.23
C ILE A 100 2.13 -15.33 2.77
N ASP A 101 2.98 -15.62 3.75
CA ASP A 101 2.90 -16.83 4.54
C ASP A 101 1.93 -16.63 5.71
N VAL A 102 0.84 -17.39 5.68
CA VAL A 102 -0.24 -17.33 6.68
C VAL A 102 0.09 -18.21 7.90
N SER A 103 1.04 -19.14 7.77
CA SER A 103 1.45 -20.04 8.86
C SER A 103 2.43 -19.38 9.84
N ALA A 104 3.10 -18.30 9.40
CA ALA A 104 3.96 -17.47 10.24
C ALA A 104 3.19 -16.43 11.07
N ALA A 105 1.85 -16.39 10.93
CA ALA A 105 0.95 -15.38 11.52
C ALA A 105 0.30 -15.80 12.84
#